data_AF-A0A377JY82-F1
#
_entry.id   AF-A0A377JY82-F1
#
_cell.length_a   1.000
_cell.length_b   1.000
_cell.length_c   1.000
_cell.angle_alpha   90.00
_cell.angle_beta   90.00
_cell.angle_gamma   90.00
#
_symmetry.space_group_name_H-M   'P 1'
#
loop_
_entity.id
_entity.type
_entity.pdbx_description
1 polymer ?
#
loop_
_entity_poly.entity_id
_entity_poly.type
_entity_poly.pdbx_seq_one_letter_code
_entity_poly.pdbx_strand_id
1 'polypeptide(L)'
;MDKSKRHLAWWGVGALAVAAVVAWLLLRPAGVPEGFAVSNGRIEATEVDIASKIAGRIDTILVKEGQFVREGEVLAKMDTRVLQEQRLEAIAQIKEAQSAVAAAQALLEQRQSETRAAQSLVNQRQAELDSVAKRHTRSRSLAQRGQFLRNSWMTTAPPLRAPELRWNRQKLRFLLLKPL
;
A
#
# COMPACT_ATOMS: atom_id res chain seq x y z
N MET A 1 -58.56 -92.51 39.55
CA MET A 1 -57.65 -91.69 38.71
C MET A 1 -56.25 -91.81 39.32
N ASP A 2 -55.45 -92.70 38.75
CA ASP A 2 -54.40 -93.40 39.51
C ASP A 2 -53.14 -92.53 39.68
N LYS A 3 -52.70 -92.35 40.93
CA LYS A 3 -51.55 -91.50 41.30
C LYS A 3 -50.26 -91.93 40.58
N SER A 4 -50.06 -93.24 40.41
CA SER A 4 -49.86 -93.90 39.11
C SER A 4 -49.30 -93.11 37.94
N LYS A 5 -50.23 -92.72 37.07
CA LYS A 5 -49.94 -92.18 35.74
C LYS A 5 -49.43 -90.74 35.80
N ARG A 6 -49.69 -90.04 36.92
CA ARG A 6 -49.22 -88.67 37.14
C ARG A 6 -47.71 -88.64 37.32
N HIS A 7 -47.13 -89.50 38.16
CA HIS A 7 -45.67 -89.50 38.33
C HIS A 7 -44.94 -89.89 37.04
N LEU A 8 -45.45 -90.85 36.27
CA LEU A 8 -44.88 -91.19 34.96
C LEU A 8 -44.85 -89.99 34.00
N ALA A 9 -45.90 -89.17 34.00
CA ALA A 9 -45.94 -87.93 33.22
C ALA A 9 -44.90 -86.90 33.71
N TRP A 10 -44.69 -86.77 35.03
CA TRP A 10 -43.65 -85.89 35.59
C TRP A 10 -42.23 -86.37 35.24
N TRP A 11 -41.98 -87.69 35.22
CA TRP A 11 -40.71 -88.26 34.77
C TRP A 11 -40.45 -88.01 33.27
N GLY A 12 -41.48 -88.13 32.43
CA GLY A 12 -41.39 -87.82 31.00
C GLY A 12 -41.04 -86.35 30.75
N VAL A 13 -41.71 -85.43 31.45
CA VAL A 13 -41.41 -83.98 31.37
C VAL A 13 -40.00 -83.68 31.89
N GLY A 14 -39.59 -84.32 32.98
CA GLY A 14 -38.23 -84.18 33.53
C GLY A 14 -37.15 -84.62 32.54
N ALA A 15 -37.33 -85.78 31.90
CA ALA A 15 -36.39 -86.27 30.89
C ALA A 15 -36.31 -85.34 29.67
N LEU A 16 -37.45 -84.80 29.23
CA LEU A 16 -37.52 -83.88 28.09
C LEU A 16 -36.87 -82.53 28.41
N ALA A 17 -37.04 -82.03 29.64
CA ALA A 17 -36.36 -80.82 30.12
C ALA A 17 -34.84 -81.02 30.19
N VAL A 18 -34.38 -82.17 30.69
CA VAL A 18 -32.95 -82.51 30.72
C VAL A 18 -32.38 -82.60 29.30
N ALA A 19 -33.08 -83.29 28.39
CA ALA A 19 -32.65 -83.38 26.99
C ALA A 19 -32.56 -82.00 26.31
N ALA A 20 -33.52 -81.11 26.57
CA ALA A 20 -33.51 -79.74 26.05
C ALA A 20 -32.33 -78.92 26.61
N VAL A 21 -32.02 -79.06 27.90
CA VAL A 21 -30.87 -78.39 28.52
C VAL A 21 -29.55 -78.93 27.96
N VAL A 22 -29.42 -80.24 27.80
CA VAL A 22 -28.22 -80.88 27.23
C VAL A 22 -28.03 -80.46 25.77
N ALA A 23 -29.09 -80.48 24.96
CA ALA A 23 -29.04 -79.99 23.59
C ALA A 23 -28.65 -78.51 23.55
N TRP A 24 -29.24 -77.67 24.40
CA TRP A 24 -28.89 -76.26 24.48
C TRP A 24 -27.42 -76.03 24.87
N LEU A 25 -26.86 -76.82 25.78
CA LEU A 25 -25.44 -76.73 26.16
C LEU A 25 -24.49 -77.16 25.03
N LEU A 26 -24.87 -78.19 24.27
CA LEU A 26 -24.06 -78.71 23.15
C LEU A 26 -24.14 -77.81 21.90
N LEU A 27 -25.27 -77.14 21.67
CA LEU A 27 -25.48 -76.26 20.51
C LEU A 27 -25.10 -74.79 20.78
N ARG A 28 -24.74 -74.43 22.03
CA ARG A 28 -24.25 -73.08 22.32
C ARG A 28 -22.96 -72.84 21.53
N PRO A 29 -22.85 -71.75 20.75
CA PRO A 29 -21.62 -71.42 20.06
C PRO A 29 -20.50 -71.23 21.09
N ALA A 30 -19.32 -71.75 20.79
CA ALA A 30 -18.13 -71.51 21.61
C ALA A 30 -17.94 -70.01 21.74
N GLY A 31 -18.00 -69.51 22.98
CA GLY A 31 -17.69 -68.12 23.28
C GLY A 31 -16.27 -67.76 22.86
N VAL A 32 -15.94 -66.48 22.90
CA VAL A 32 -14.60 -65.99 22.56
C VAL A 32 -13.52 -66.70 23.41
N PRO A 33 -12.42 -67.19 22.82
CA PRO A 33 -11.36 -67.90 23.56
C PRO A 33 -10.76 -67.05 24.69
N GLU A 34 -10.26 -67.69 25.75
CA GLU A 34 -9.57 -67.00 26.84
C GLU A 34 -8.45 -66.09 26.29
N GLY A 35 -8.49 -64.80 26.64
CA GLY A 35 -7.56 -63.78 26.15
C GLY A 35 -8.09 -62.89 25.01
N PHE A 36 -9.23 -63.22 24.40
CA PHE A 36 -9.86 -62.39 23.36
C PHE A 36 -11.14 -61.73 23.89
N ALA A 37 -11.14 -60.40 23.97
CA ALA A 37 -12.33 -59.61 24.21
C ALA A 37 -12.83 -59.01 22.88
N VAL A 38 -14.07 -59.28 22.51
CA VAL A 38 -14.71 -58.62 21.36
C VAL A 38 -15.29 -57.30 21.85
N SER A 39 -14.68 -56.21 21.41
CA SER A 39 -15.16 -54.86 21.65
C SER A 39 -15.47 -54.20 20.31
N ASN A 40 -16.63 -53.56 20.21
CA ASN A 40 -16.96 -52.68 19.08
C ASN A 40 -16.24 -51.35 19.30
N GLY A 41 -14.92 -51.34 19.05
CA GLY A 41 -14.15 -50.11 19.08
C GLY A 41 -14.71 -49.12 18.07
N ARG A 42 -15.09 -47.92 18.54
CA ARG A 42 -15.46 -46.80 17.67
C ARG A 42 -14.36 -45.76 17.74
N ILE A 43 -13.74 -45.49 16.61
CA ILE A 43 -12.78 -44.40 16.48
C ILE A 43 -13.61 -43.17 16.12
N GLU A 44 -13.66 -42.22 17.03
CA GLU A 44 -14.27 -40.90 16.79
C GLU A 44 -13.16 -39.92 16.43
N ALA A 45 -13.30 -39.25 15.29
CA ALA A 45 -12.41 -38.18 14.84
C ALA A 45 -13.24 -36.93 14.60
N THR A 46 -12.73 -35.78 15.05
CA THR A 46 -13.33 -34.49 14.69
C THR A 46 -12.82 -34.10 13.32
N GLU A 47 -13.69 -34.17 12.33
CA GLU A 47 -13.42 -33.71 10.97
C GLU A 47 -13.65 -32.20 10.88
N VAL A 48 -12.73 -31.52 10.19
CA VAL A 48 -12.83 -30.08 9.94
C VAL A 48 -12.59 -29.85 8.46
N ASP A 49 -13.61 -29.34 7.78
CA ASP A 49 -13.51 -28.95 6.39
C ASP A 49 -12.78 -27.61 6.26
N ILE A 50 -11.71 -27.61 5.47
CA ILE A 50 -10.90 -26.40 5.23
C ILE A 50 -11.37 -25.77 3.92
N ALA A 51 -11.92 -24.57 4.01
CA ALA A 51 -12.34 -23.78 2.85
C ALA A 51 -11.49 -22.51 2.70
N SER A 52 -11.31 -22.05 1.46
CA SER A 52 -10.63 -20.78 1.20
C SER A 52 -11.55 -19.60 1.53
N LYS A 53 -10.96 -18.54 2.10
CA LYS A 53 -11.71 -17.30 2.40
C LYS A 53 -12.19 -16.57 1.15
N ILE A 54 -11.42 -16.67 0.07
CA ILE A 54 -11.72 -16.08 -1.23
C ILE A 54 -11.84 -17.21 -2.26
N ALA A 55 -12.77 -17.05 -3.20
CA ALA A 55 -12.85 -17.94 -4.34
C ALA A 55 -11.63 -17.70 -5.24
N GLY A 56 -11.01 -18.78 -5.72
CA GLY A 56 -9.80 -18.71 -6.54
C GLY A 56 -9.40 -20.07 -7.09
N ARG A 57 -8.47 -20.05 -8.03
CA ARG A 57 -7.89 -21.27 -8.58
C ARG A 57 -6.74 -21.74 -7.69
N ILE A 58 -6.64 -23.05 -7.47
CA ILE A 58 -5.48 -23.65 -6.80
C ILE A 58 -4.32 -23.69 -7.82
N ASP A 59 -3.16 -23.19 -7.42
CA ASP A 59 -1.92 -23.28 -8.18
C ASP A 59 -1.23 -24.61 -7.91
N THR A 60 -0.99 -24.92 -6.62
CA THR A 60 -0.26 -26.13 -6.22
C THR A 60 -0.82 -26.69 -4.91
N ILE A 61 -0.95 -28.01 -4.82
CA ILE A 61 -1.24 -28.73 -3.57
C ILE A 61 0.09 -29.30 -3.03
N LEU A 62 0.41 -29.01 -1.77
CA LEU A 62 1.72 -29.31 -1.16
C LEU A 62 1.72 -30.58 -0.31
N VAL A 63 0.54 -31.11 -0.01
CA VAL A 63 0.35 -32.27 0.88
C VAL A 63 -0.37 -33.41 0.16
N LYS A 64 -0.21 -34.62 0.66
CA LYS A 64 -0.90 -35.83 0.16
C LYS A 64 -1.93 -36.33 1.16
N GLU A 65 -2.88 -37.11 0.68
CA GLU A 65 -3.85 -37.78 1.53
C GLU A 65 -3.16 -38.69 2.55
N GLY A 66 -3.63 -38.69 3.80
CA GLY A 66 -3.05 -39.44 4.91
C GLY A 66 -1.75 -38.85 5.48
N GLN A 67 -1.27 -37.72 4.96
CA GLN A 67 -0.09 -37.05 5.50
C GLN A 67 -0.42 -36.31 6.80
N PHE A 68 0.41 -36.50 7.83
CA PHE A 68 0.33 -35.72 9.06
C PHE A 68 0.83 -34.29 8.81
N VAL A 69 0.03 -33.31 9.20
CA VAL A 69 0.32 -31.87 9.06
C VAL A 69 0.25 -31.19 10.43
N ARG A 70 0.93 -30.06 10.56
CA ARG A 70 0.92 -29.25 11.79
C ARG A 70 0.10 -27.98 11.62
N GLU A 71 -0.30 -27.38 12.73
CA GLU A 71 -0.96 -26.09 12.72
C GLU A 71 -0.08 -25.02 12.05
N GLY A 72 -0.68 -24.22 11.17
CA GLY A 72 0.01 -23.17 10.41
C GLY A 72 0.77 -23.67 9.17
N GLU A 73 0.76 -24.97 8.89
CA GLU A 73 1.39 -25.53 7.69
C GLU A 73 0.58 -25.18 6.43
N VAL A 74 1.28 -24.82 5.35
CA VAL A 74 0.64 -24.46 4.08
C VAL A 74 0.28 -25.73 3.32
N LEU A 75 -1.01 -26.03 3.23
CA LEU A 75 -1.52 -27.23 2.56
C LEU A 75 -1.60 -27.06 1.04
N ALA A 76 -1.97 -25.86 0.58
CA ALA A 76 -2.10 -25.52 -0.83
C ALA A 76 -1.80 -24.04 -1.07
N LYS A 77 -1.39 -23.72 -2.30
CA LYS A 77 -1.17 -22.35 -2.79
C LYS A 77 -2.23 -22.03 -3.84
N MET A 78 -2.80 -20.83 -3.76
CA MET A 78 -3.71 -20.30 -4.78
C MET A 78 -2.95 -19.53 -5.84
N ASP A 79 -3.50 -19.48 -7.05
CA ASP A 79 -3.05 -18.58 -8.10
C ASP A 79 -3.47 -17.15 -7.75
N THR A 80 -2.50 -16.33 -7.38
CA THR A 80 -2.70 -14.94 -6.99
C THR A 80 -2.21 -13.95 -8.04
N ARG A 81 -2.02 -14.37 -9.31
CA ARG A 81 -1.48 -13.48 -10.34
C ARG A 81 -2.30 -12.20 -10.50
N VAL A 82 -3.63 -12.31 -10.59
CA VAL A 82 -4.51 -11.15 -10.70
C VAL A 82 -4.42 -10.24 -9.47
N LEU A 83 -4.38 -10.81 -8.26
CA LEU A 83 -4.25 -10.04 -7.03
C LEU A 83 -2.90 -9.33 -6.96
N GLN A 84 -1.85 -9.96 -7.46
CA GLN A 84 -0.52 -9.36 -7.50
C GLN A 84 -0.46 -8.18 -8.48
N GLU A 85 -1.06 -8.31 -9.66
CA GLU A 85 -1.18 -7.19 -10.61
C GLU A 85 -1.98 -6.03 -10.02
N GLN A 86 -3.13 -6.31 -9.39
CA GLN A 86 -3.93 -5.29 -8.69
C GLN A 86 -3.14 -4.59 -7.58
N ARG A 87 -2.33 -5.35 -6.84
CA ARG A 87 -1.44 -4.79 -5.82
C ARG A 87 -0.38 -3.89 -6.43
N LEU A 88 0.23 -4.28 -7.54
CA LEU A 88 1.22 -3.47 -8.25
C LEU A 88 0.60 -2.19 -8.80
N GLU A 89 -0.60 -2.27 -9.38
CA GLU A 89 -1.36 -1.12 -9.84
C GLU A 89 -1.64 -0.14 -8.70
N ALA A 90 -2.14 -0.63 -7.56
CA ALA A 90 -2.40 0.21 -6.39
C ALA A 90 -1.13 0.88 -5.84
N ILE A 91 0.01 0.17 -5.85
CA ILE A 91 1.31 0.75 -5.44
C ILE A 91 1.75 1.84 -6.43
N ALA A 92 1.54 1.63 -7.73
CA ALA A 92 1.84 2.64 -8.74
C ALA A 92 0.99 3.91 -8.55
N GLN A 93 -0.31 3.76 -8.29
CA GLN A 93 -1.22 4.87 -8.00
C GLN A 93 -0.79 5.66 -6.76
N ILE A 94 -0.34 4.98 -5.69
CA ILE A 94 0.20 5.64 -4.49
C ILE A 94 1.44 6.46 -4.86
N LYS A 95 2.35 5.91 -5.65
CA LYS A 95 3.59 6.59 -6.06
C LYS A 95 3.31 7.80 -6.95
N GLU A 96 2.33 7.69 -7.85
CA GLU A 96 1.86 8.81 -8.66
C GLU A 96 1.30 9.92 -7.79
N ALA A 97 0.41 9.59 -6.84
CA ALA A 97 -0.17 10.56 -5.92
C ALA A 97 0.90 11.26 -5.07
N GLN A 98 1.89 10.53 -4.57
CA GLN A 98 3.04 11.11 -3.85
C GLN A 98 3.84 12.08 -4.72
N SER A 99 4.06 11.73 -5.99
CA SER A 99 4.77 12.59 -6.94
C SER A 99 3.98 13.86 -7.25
N ALA A 100 2.66 13.75 -7.37
CA ALA A 100 1.77 14.90 -7.56
C ALA A 100 1.80 15.85 -6.34
N VAL A 101 1.81 15.30 -5.12
CA VAL A 101 1.95 16.09 -3.89
C VAL A 101 3.30 16.81 -3.86
N ALA A 102 4.41 16.11 -4.18
CA ALA A 102 5.73 16.72 -4.25
C ALA A 102 5.81 17.84 -5.29
N ALA A 103 5.21 17.64 -6.47
CA ALA A 103 5.14 18.66 -7.51
C ALA A 103 4.31 19.88 -7.06
N ALA A 104 3.18 19.66 -6.38
CA ALA A 104 2.37 20.75 -5.84
C ALA A 104 3.10 21.54 -4.74
N GLN A 105 3.88 20.87 -3.89
CA GLN A 105 4.73 21.51 -2.88
C GLN A 105 5.82 22.37 -3.52
N ALA A 106 6.53 21.84 -4.54
CA ALA A 106 7.53 22.60 -5.27
C ALA A 106 6.92 23.84 -5.94
N LEU A 107 5.71 23.72 -6.51
CA LEU A 107 4.99 24.85 -7.09
C LEU A 107 4.63 25.88 -6.01
N LEU A 108 4.19 25.45 -4.83
CA LEU A 108 3.89 26.35 -3.71
C LEU A 108 5.12 27.12 -3.26
N GLU A 109 6.28 26.46 -3.12
CA GLU A 109 7.55 27.10 -2.77
C GLU A 109 7.97 28.14 -3.82
N GLN A 110 7.80 27.82 -5.10
CA GLN A 110 8.04 28.76 -6.19
C GLN A 110 7.12 29.99 -6.06
N ARG A 111 5.82 29.80 -5.86
CA ARG A 111 4.85 30.91 -5.70
C ARG A 111 5.14 31.79 -4.49
N GLN A 112 5.55 31.18 -3.37
CA GLN A 112 5.97 31.94 -2.20
C GLN A 112 7.21 32.79 -2.49
N SER A 113 8.18 32.23 -3.22
CA SER A 113 9.38 32.95 -3.64
C SER A 113 9.06 34.12 -4.57
N GLU A 114 8.17 33.91 -5.54
CA GLU A 114 7.64 34.97 -6.43
C GLU A 114 6.98 36.10 -5.63
N THR A 115 6.17 35.73 -4.63
CA THR A 115 5.47 36.71 -3.78
C THR A 115 6.45 37.53 -2.93
N ARG A 116 7.48 36.89 -2.35
CA ARG A 116 8.54 37.60 -1.60
C ARG A 116 9.34 38.55 -2.49
N ALA A 117 9.63 38.16 -3.72
CA ALA A 117 10.30 39.01 -4.70
C ALA A 117 9.42 40.21 -5.09
N ALA A 118 8.14 39.98 -5.35
CA ALA A 118 7.18 41.04 -5.66
C ALA A 118 7.05 42.03 -4.50
N GLN A 119 6.96 41.55 -3.25
CA GLN A 119 6.92 42.41 -2.07
C GLN A 119 8.19 43.26 -1.93
N SER A 120 9.36 42.67 -2.18
CA SER A 120 10.64 43.39 -2.15
C SER A 120 10.68 44.49 -3.21
N LEU A 121 10.15 44.23 -4.41
CA LEU A 121 10.04 45.24 -5.46
C LEU A 121 9.12 46.38 -5.05
N VAL A 122 7.94 46.09 -4.47
CA VAL A 122 7.02 47.12 -3.96
C VAL A 122 7.72 48.00 -2.91
N ASN A 123 8.42 47.38 -1.96
CA ASN A 123 9.15 48.11 -0.92
C ASN A 123 10.23 49.03 -1.51
N GLN A 124 10.97 48.57 -2.52
CA GLN A 124 11.96 49.39 -3.24
C GLN A 124 11.32 50.58 -3.93
N ARG A 125 10.20 50.38 -4.63
CA ARG A 125 9.45 51.46 -5.30
C ARG A 125 8.92 52.48 -4.31
N GLN A 126 8.44 52.03 -3.15
CA GLN A 126 7.99 52.94 -2.09
C GLN A 126 9.13 53.82 -1.58
N ALA A 127 10.30 53.24 -1.31
CA ALA A 127 11.49 53.99 -0.91
C ALA A 127 11.97 54.98 -1.99
N GLU A 128 11.87 54.58 -3.27
CA GLU A 128 12.16 55.45 -4.40
C GLU A 128 11.21 56.66 -4.43
N LEU A 129 9.89 56.44 -4.30
CA LEU A 129 8.89 57.50 -4.22
C LEU A 129 9.17 58.47 -3.07
N ASP A 130 9.49 57.96 -1.88
CA ASP A 130 9.83 58.78 -0.71
C ASP A 130 11.07 59.65 -0.96
N SER A 131 12.08 59.09 -1.65
CA SER A 131 13.29 59.83 -2.02
C SER A 131 13.00 60.96 -3.02
N VAL A 132 12.10 60.73 -3.98
CA VAL A 132 11.67 61.70 -4.97
C VAL A 132 10.84 62.79 -4.30
N ALA A 133 9.90 62.42 -3.43
CA ALA A 133 9.10 63.36 -2.64
C ALA A 133 9.99 64.28 -1.77
N LYS A 134 10.98 63.72 -1.07
CA LYS A 134 11.97 64.48 -0.29
C LYS A 134 12.84 65.40 -1.16
N ARG A 135 13.23 64.96 -2.36
CA ARG A 135 13.97 65.80 -3.31
C ARG A 135 13.12 66.96 -3.83
N HIS A 136 11.85 66.71 -4.12
CA HIS A 136 10.91 67.73 -4.59
C HIS A 136 10.62 68.80 -3.53
N THR A 137 10.40 68.40 -2.27
CA THR A 137 10.23 69.38 -1.18
C THR A 137 11.50 70.20 -0.95
N ARG A 138 12.68 69.55 -1.00
CA ARG A 138 13.98 70.23 -0.89
C ARG A 138 14.18 71.24 -2.03
N SER A 139 13.99 70.84 -3.29
CA SER A 139 14.16 71.74 -4.45
C SER A 139 13.20 72.93 -4.39
N ARG A 140 11.93 72.70 -4.01
CA ARG A 140 10.95 73.78 -3.80
C ARG A 140 11.38 74.76 -2.71
N SER A 141 11.91 74.26 -1.58
CA SER A 141 12.41 75.11 -0.49
C SER A 141 13.67 75.91 -0.88
N LEU A 142 14.51 75.38 -1.77
CA LEU A 142 15.70 76.09 -2.28
C LEU A 142 15.31 77.16 -3.31
N ALA A 143 14.35 76.85 -4.17
CA ALA A 143 13.78 77.81 -5.12
C ALA A 143 13.11 79.00 -4.40
N GLN A 144 12.34 78.75 -3.35
CA GLN A 144 11.71 79.80 -2.54
C GLN A 144 12.72 80.64 -1.75
N ARG A 145 13.86 80.06 -1.35
CA ARG A 145 14.91 80.77 -0.62
C ARG A 145 15.82 81.63 -1.51
N GLY A 146 15.61 81.66 -2.83
CA GLY A 146 16.32 82.59 -3.72
C GLY A 146 17.86 82.46 -3.68
N GLN A 147 18.39 81.30 -3.29
CA GLN A 147 19.82 81.07 -3.16
C GLN A 147 20.26 79.88 -4.04
N PHE A 148 20.31 80.14 -5.34
CA PHE A 148 21.35 79.55 -6.17
C PHE A 148 22.21 80.70 -6.70
N LEU A 149 23.40 80.80 -6.10
CA LEU A 149 24.40 81.79 -6.39
C LEU A 149 24.76 81.79 -7.89
N ARG A 150 24.79 82.99 -8.45
CA ARG A 150 25.22 83.42 -9.79
C ARG A 150 26.69 83.06 -10.14
N ASN A 151 27.34 82.14 -9.41
CA ASN A 151 28.81 82.03 -9.36
C ASN A 151 29.38 80.60 -9.56
N SER A 152 28.68 79.66 -10.22
CA SER A 152 29.29 78.34 -10.57
C SER A 152 29.36 78.03 -12.06
N TRP A 153 29.36 79.03 -12.93
CA TRP A 153 29.52 78.87 -14.39
C TRP A 153 30.99 78.69 -14.84
N MET A 154 31.94 78.47 -13.92
CA MET A 154 33.37 78.44 -14.27
C MET A 154 34.15 77.13 -14.03
N THR A 155 33.55 76.03 -13.55
CA THR A 155 34.38 74.84 -13.21
C THR A 155 33.99 73.49 -13.79
N THR A 156 33.04 73.40 -14.73
CA THR A 156 32.94 72.21 -15.59
C THR A 156 32.59 72.58 -17.03
N ALA A 157 33.49 73.30 -17.70
CA ALA A 157 33.59 73.16 -19.15
C ALA A 157 34.19 71.76 -19.42
N PRO A 158 33.49 70.83 -20.09
CA PRO A 158 34.12 69.60 -20.54
C PRO A 158 35.26 69.98 -21.50
N PRO A 159 36.45 69.35 -21.43
CA PRO A 159 37.46 69.58 -22.44
C PRO A 159 36.87 69.13 -23.78
N LEU A 160 36.84 70.05 -24.75
CA LEU A 160 36.58 69.75 -26.15
C LEU A 160 37.61 68.72 -26.62
N ARG A 161 37.30 67.43 -26.45
CA ARG A 161 38.00 66.35 -27.16
C ARG A 161 37.39 66.27 -28.54
N ALA A 162 38.25 66.53 -29.53
CA ALA A 162 37.98 66.34 -30.94
C ALA A 162 37.30 64.97 -31.23
N PRO A 163 36.33 64.92 -32.16
CA PRO A 163 35.64 63.71 -32.53
C PRO A 163 36.44 62.97 -33.60
N GLU A 164 37.43 62.18 -33.18
CA GLU A 164 38.15 61.29 -34.12
C GLU A 164 37.98 59.83 -33.68
N LEU A 165 37.20 59.12 -34.49
CA LEU A 165 37.41 57.73 -34.89
C LEU A 165 37.47 56.68 -33.78
N ARG A 166 36.29 56.28 -33.28
CA ARG A 166 36.05 54.88 -32.91
C ARG A 166 34.79 54.34 -33.58
N TRP A 167 34.91 54.19 -34.90
CA TRP A 167 34.03 53.36 -35.70
C TRP A 167 34.21 51.88 -35.29
N ASN A 168 33.22 51.38 -34.56
CA ASN A 168 32.50 50.14 -34.89
C ASN A 168 33.35 48.94 -35.37
N ARG A 169 33.73 48.05 -34.46
CA ARG A 169 34.36 46.74 -34.75
C ARG A 169 33.48 45.50 -34.50
N GLN A 170 32.16 45.67 -34.38
CA GLN A 170 31.26 44.52 -34.16
C GLN A 170 30.08 44.44 -35.13
N LYS A 171 30.07 45.27 -36.18
CA LYS A 171 29.10 45.19 -37.29
C LYS A 171 29.73 44.70 -38.60
N LEU A 172 30.58 43.67 -38.53
CA LEU A 172 31.12 42.96 -39.69
C LEU A 172 31.06 41.43 -39.49
N ARG A 173 29.86 40.91 -39.25
CA ARG A 173 29.56 39.48 -39.45
C ARG A 173 28.19 39.30 -40.11
N PHE A 174 27.89 40.17 -41.07
CA PHE A 174 26.67 40.15 -41.87
C PHE A 174 26.93 40.81 -43.22
N LEU A 175 27.74 40.15 -44.06
CA LEU A 175 27.67 40.12 -45.53
C LEU A 175 29.00 39.56 -46.04
N LEU A 176 29.01 38.27 -46.38
CA LEU A 176 29.69 37.70 -47.54
C LEU A 176 29.48 36.18 -47.47
N LEU A 177 29.10 35.60 -48.61
CA LEU A 177 28.87 34.17 -48.92
C LEU A 177 27.40 33.66 -48.85
N LYS A 178 26.57 34.21 -49.74
CA LYS A 178 25.99 33.43 -50.87
C LYS A 178 26.61 34.02 -52.14
N PRO A 179 26.85 33.30 -53.27
CA PRO A 179 26.21 32.08 -53.82
C PRO A 179 27.23 30.90 -53.95
N LEU A 180 26.95 29.66 -54.35
CA LEU A 180 25.91 29.00 -55.17
C LEU A 180 25.33 27.79 -54.41
#